data_AF-A0A7Z8L7F1-F1
#
_entry.id   AF-A0A7Z8L7F1-F1
#
_cell.length_a   1.000
_cell.length_b   1.000
_cell.length_c   1.000
_cell.angle_alpha   90.00
_cell.angle_beta   90.00
_cell.angle_gamma   90.00
#
_symmetry.space_group_name_H-M   'P 1'
#
loop_
_entity.id
_entity.type
_entity.pdbx_description
1 polymer ?
#
loop_
_entity_poly.entity_id
_entity_poly.type
_entity_poly.pdbx_seq_one_letter_code
_entity_poly.pdbx_strand_id
1 'polypeptide(L)'
;MAYLTVRIKEVAGHSTERLPADATRLTIGRTSQAEITIRHESVSREHCALIFSDGAWFLEDCGSANGTRLNNDRIAGRTALQERDIIKIGKARITFHVGDPGERRSPRSSDHNDAAIALEEDGDNTPLRNMAPHDPPQAIPCAHCGTWFSIAHRLPGERIPCPRCDRQNTIPVLVQPASEDQSLAASRSDA
;
A
#
# COMPACT_ATOMS: atom_id res chain seq x y z
N MET A 1 -2.28 9.73 -18.57
CA MET A 1 -1.19 8.73 -18.45
C MET A 1 -1.23 8.13 -17.07
N ALA A 2 -0.96 6.83 -16.94
CA ALA A 2 -0.96 6.11 -15.67
C ALA A 2 0.03 4.94 -15.74
N TYR A 3 0.49 4.45 -14.59
CA TYR A 3 1.38 3.29 -14.50
C TYR A 3 1.10 2.46 -13.25
N LEU A 4 1.55 1.22 -13.26
CA LEU A 4 1.46 0.29 -12.14
C LEU A 4 2.86 -0.04 -11.64
N THR A 5 3.00 -0.19 -10.33
CA THR A 5 4.18 -0.82 -9.72
C THR A 5 3.78 -2.17 -9.14
N VAL A 6 4.34 -3.24 -9.67
CA VAL A 6 4.03 -4.62 -9.27
C VAL A 6 5.14 -5.16 -8.37
N ARG A 7 4.74 -5.68 -7.21
CA ARG A 7 5.62 -6.36 -6.23
C ARG A 7 5.05 -7.73 -5.91
N ILE A 8 5.87 -8.76 -5.99
CA ILE A 8 5.46 -10.14 -5.66
C ILE A 8 6.12 -10.53 -4.34
N LYS A 9 5.34 -11.07 -3.40
CA LYS A 9 5.88 -11.58 -2.14
C LYS A 9 6.89 -12.71 -2.44
N GLU A 10 8.03 -12.73 -1.75
CA GLU A 10 9.14 -13.70 -1.94
C GLU A 10 9.98 -13.51 -3.22
N VAL A 11 9.68 -12.52 -4.07
CA VAL A 11 10.52 -12.14 -5.21
C VAL A 11 11.19 -10.79 -4.92
N ALA A 12 12.52 -10.74 -5.00
CA ALA A 12 13.26 -9.49 -4.84
C ALA A 12 13.03 -8.58 -6.06
N GLY A 13 12.66 -7.32 -5.79
CA GLY A 13 12.45 -6.29 -6.82
C GLY A 13 10.99 -5.89 -7.03
N HIS A 14 10.79 -5.09 -8.06
CA HIS A 14 9.48 -4.64 -8.54
C HIS A 14 9.56 -4.40 -10.05
N SER A 15 8.44 -4.57 -10.76
CA SER A 15 8.31 -4.12 -12.14
C SER A 15 7.39 -2.91 -12.20
N THR A 16 7.62 -2.07 -13.21
CA THR A 16 6.79 -0.89 -13.48
C THR A 16 6.19 -1.06 -14.87
N GLU A 17 4.86 -1.10 -14.92
CA GLU A 17 4.11 -1.32 -16.17
C GLU A 17 3.37 -0.03 -16.53
N ARG A 18 3.64 0.50 -17.72
CA ARG A 18 2.95 1.72 -18.21
C ARG A 18 1.61 1.34 -18.79
N LEU A 19 0.56 2.09 -18.46
CA LEU A 19 -0.76 1.91 -19.04
C LEU A 19 -0.83 2.74 -20.33
N PRO A 20 -1.10 2.13 -21.49
CA PRO A 20 -1.32 2.87 -22.74
C PRO A 20 -2.50 3.83 -22.59
N ALA A 21 -2.40 5.03 -23.16
CA ALA A 21 -3.45 6.05 -23.06
C ALA A 21 -4.67 5.75 -23.94
N ASP A 22 -4.49 4.93 -24.96
CA ASP A 22 -5.49 4.48 -25.93
C ASP A 22 -6.19 3.18 -25.50
N ALA A 23 -5.68 2.49 -24.48
CA ALA A 23 -6.26 1.25 -24.01
C ALA A 23 -7.57 1.51 -23.23
N THR A 24 -8.67 0.96 -23.74
CA THR A 24 -9.98 0.98 -23.05
C THR A 24 -10.09 -0.07 -21.95
N ARG A 25 -9.41 -1.21 -22.14
CA ARG A 25 -9.39 -2.34 -21.20
C ARG A 25 -8.03 -3.02 -21.23
N LEU A 26 -7.47 -3.28 -20.05
CA LEU A 26 -6.19 -3.95 -19.86
C LEU A 26 -6.37 -5.09 -18.86
N THR A 27 -6.05 -6.30 -19.27
CA THR A 27 -6.18 -7.50 -18.43
C THR A 27 -4.89 -7.74 -17.67
N ILE A 28 -5.03 -8.09 -16.39
CA ILE A 28 -3.95 -8.50 -15.51
C ILE A 28 -4.14 -9.98 -15.18
N GLY A 29 -3.09 -10.76 -15.38
CA GLY A 29 -3.20 -12.21 -15.25
C GLY A 29 -1.87 -12.95 -15.29
N ARG A 30 -1.91 -14.26 -15.07
CA ARG A 30 -0.72 -15.12 -15.01
C ARG A 30 -0.21 -15.53 -16.39
N THR A 31 -1.11 -15.60 -17.37
CA THR A 31 -0.79 -16.07 -18.74
C THR A 31 -0.39 -14.93 -19.64
N SER A 32 0.36 -15.23 -20.69
CA SER A 32 0.73 -14.29 -21.76
C SER A 32 -0.44 -13.71 -22.55
N GLN A 33 -1.66 -14.22 -22.34
CA GLN A 33 -2.89 -13.66 -22.89
C GLN A 33 -3.30 -12.37 -22.18
N ALA A 34 -2.79 -12.10 -20.97
CA ALA A 34 -3.03 -10.85 -20.27
C ALA A 34 -2.02 -9.79 -20.69
N GLU A 35 -2.48 -8.56 -20.94
CA GLU A 35 -1.62 -7.43 -21.28
C GLU A 35 -0.56 -7.17 -20.20
N ILE A 36 -0.94 -7.33 -18.93
CA ILE A 36 -0.02 -7.25 -17.79
C ILE A 36 0.14 -8.64 -17.20
N THR A 37 1.26 -9.29 -17.55
CA THR A 37 1.54 -10.66 -17.14
C THR A 37 2.28 -10.71 -15.79
N ILE A 38 1.63 -11.26 -14.77
CA ILE A 38 2.21 -11.52 -13.44
C ILE A 38 2.40 -13.03 -13.26
N ARG A 39 3.61 -13.51 -13.52
CA ARG A 39 3.96 -14.94 -13.50
C ARG A 39 4.05 -15.47 -12.06
N HIS A 40 2.91 -15.68 -11.42
CA HIS A 40 2.84 -16.26 -10.08
C HIS A 40 1.64 -17.21 -9.97
N GLU A 41 1.80 -18.34 -9.29
CA GLU A 41 0.76 -19.38 -9.17
C GLU A 41 -0.52 -18.90 -8.49
N SER A 42 -0.41 -17.97 -7.54
CA SER A 42 -1.57 -17.40 -6.82
C SER A 42 -2.41 -16.45 -7.68
N VAL A 43 -1.97 -16.14 -8.90
CA VAL A 43 -2.65 -15.24 -9.83
C VAL A 43 -3.38 -16.10 -10.87
N SER A 44 -4.61 -15.72 -11.19
CA SER A 44 -5.43 -16.45 -12.17
C SER A 44 -4.96 -16.13 -13.58
N ARG A 45 -5.30 -16.98 -14.56
CA ARG A 45 -4.91 -16.79 -15.97
C ARG A 45 -5.34 -15.41 -16.48
N GLU A 46 -6.60 -15.09 -16.23
CA GLU A 46 -7.19 -13.76 -16.27
C GLU A 46 -7.72 -13.50 -14.86
N HIS A 47 -7.16 -12.51 -14.16
CA HIS A 47 -7.48 -12.29 -12.74
C HIS A 47 -8.37 -11.06 -12.57
N CYS A 48 -7.93 -9.93 -13.10
CA CYS A 48 -8.70 -8.70 -13.08
C CYS A 48 -8.43 -7.88 -14.35
N ALA A 49 -9.27 -6.89 -14.59
CA ALA A 49 -9.12 -5.95 -15.68
C ALA A 49 -9.14 -4.52 -15.14
N LEU A 50 -8.31 -3.67 -15.76
CA LEU A 50 -8.36 -2.24 -15.65
C LEU A 50 -9.16 -1.69 -16.82
N ILE A 51 -10.18 -0.90 -16.56
CA ILE A 51 -11.05 -0.31 -17.57
C ILE A 51 -10.93 1.20 -17.48
N PHE A 52 -10.62 1.85 -18.60
CA PHE A 52 -10.60 3.29 -18.71
C PHE A 52 -11.92 3.77 -19.32
N SER A 53 -12.68 4.58 -18.58
CA SER A 53 -14.00 5.08 -18.96
C SER A 53 -14.23 6.44 -18.32
N ASP A 54 -14.85 7.37 -19.04
CA ASP A 54 -15.24 8.69 -18.48
C ASP A 54 -14.08 9.45 -17.81
N GLY A 55 -12.85 9.27 -18.32
CA GLY A 55 -11.64 9.89 -17.77
C GLY A 55 -11.12 9.26 -16.48
N ALA A 56 -11.70 8.15 -16.01
CA ALA A 56 -11.32 7.45 -14.80
C ALA A 56 -10.93 5.99 -15.08
N TRP A 57 -10.03 5.47 -14.25
CA TRP A 57 -9.68 4.05 -14.24
C TRP A 57 -10.57 3.29 -13.27
N PHE A 58 -10.97 2.09 -13.67
CA PHE A 58 -11.77 1.18 -12.87
C PHE A 58 -11.11 -0.19 -12.81
N LEU A 59 -11.27 -0.87 -11.70
CA LEU A 59 -10.85 -2.24 -11.46
C LEU A 59 -12.06 -3.16 -11.47
N GLU A 60 -11.95 -4.27 -12.18
CA GLU A 60 -12.98 -5.32 -12.24
C GLU A 60 -12.33 -6.70 -12.06
N ASP A 61 -12.93 -7.56 -11.24
CA ASP A 61 -12.48 -8.94 -11.06
C ASP A 61 -13.05 -9.84 -12.17
N CYS A 62 -12.22 -10.66 -12.81
CA CYS A 62 -12.64 -11.53 -13.91
C CYS A 62 -13.08 -12.93 -13.43
N GLY A 63 -13.59 -13.06 -12.21
CA GLY A 63 -13.92 -14.35 -11.61
C GLY A 63 -12.67 -15.07 -11.08
N SER A 64 -11.77 -14.32 -10.45
CA SER A 64 -10.50 -14.87 -9.98
C SER A 64 -10.66 -15.84 -8.81
N ALA A 65 -9.76 -16.83 -8.73
CA ALA A 65 -9.83 -17.87 -7.70
C ALA A 65 -9.64 -17.33 -6.28
N ASN A 66 -8.75 -16.36 -6.11
CA ASN A 66 -8.43 -15.77 -4.80
C ASN A 66 -9.17 -14.45 -4.53
N GLY A 67 -9.90 -13.94 -5.52
CA GLY A 67 -10.52 -12.62 -5.49
C GLY A 67 -9.51 -11.48 -5.62
N THR A 68 -9.98 -10.37 -6.16
CA THR A 68 -9.26 -9.09 -6.19
C THR A 68 -9.59 -8.26 -4.96
N ARG A 69 -8.57 -7.65 -4.34
CA ARG A 69 -8.74 -6.73 -3.22
C ARG A 69 -8.18 -5.36 -3.56
N LEU A 70 -8.88 -4.30 -3.16
CA LEU A 70 -8.46 -2.91 -3.25
C LEU A 70 -8.33 -2.37 -1.83
N ASN A 71 -7.16 -1.83 -1.46
CA ASN A 71 -6.89 -1.26 -0.14
C ASN A 71 -7.33 -2.16 1.03
N ASN A 72 -6.99 -3.46 0.92
CA ASN A 72 -7.34 -4.55 1.86
C ASN A 72 -8.78 -5.11 1.76
N ASP A 73 -9.71 -4.40 1.11
CA ASP A 73 -11.11 -4.81 0.97
C ASP A 73 -11.34 -5.58 -0.34
N ARG A 74 -12.18 -6.61 -0.32
CA ARG A 74 -12.52 -7.37 -1.53
C ARG A 74 -13.48 -6.54 -2.39
N ILE A 75 -13.19 -6.41 -3.68
CA ILE A 75 -14.11 -5.72 -4.59
C ILE A 75 -15.32 -6.61 -4.87
N ALA A 76 -16.52 -6.02 -4.86
CA ALA A 76 -17.77 -6.71 -5.18
C ALA A 76 -18.22 -6.51 -6.64
N GLY A 77 -17.48 -5.71 -7.40
CA GLY A 77 -17.77 -5.36 -8.78
C GLY A 77 -16.81 -4.29 -9.29
N ARG A 78 -17.20 -3.60 -10.36
CA ARG A 78 -16.42 -2.52 -10.96
C ARG A 78 -16.21 -1.39 -9.94
N THR A 79 -14.96 -1.13 -9.59
CA THR A 79 -14.57 -0.17 -8.55
C THR A 79 -13.66 0.90 -9.15
N ALA A 80 -13.91 2.18 -8.90
CA ALA A 80 -13.03 3.24 -9.37
C ALA A 80 -11.66 3.19 -8.66
N LEU A 81 -10.59 3.42 -9.43
CA LEU A 81 -9.21 3.48 -8.94
C LEU A 81 -8.74 4.92 -8.78
N GLN A 82 -7.91 5.13 -7.76
CA GLN A 82 -7.31 6.42 -7.42
C GLN A 82 -5.80 6.29 -7.23
N GLU A 83 -5.09 7.43 -7.34
CA GLU A 83 -3.65 7.51 -7.10
C GLU A 83 -3.25 6.81 -5.79
N ARG A 84 -2.22 5.95 -5.87
CA ARG A 84 -1.66 5.13 -4.77
C ARG A 84 -2.56 4.03 -4.25
N ASP A 85 -3.65 3.71 -4.93
CA ASP A 85 -4.45 2.55 -4.58
C ASP A 85 -3.64 1.26 -4.67
N ILE A 86 -3.85 0.39 -3.69
CA ILE A 86 -3.16 -0.89 -3.58
C ILE A 86 -4.11 -2.00 -3.99
N ILE A 87 -3.84 -2.58 -5.15
CA ILE A 87 -4.54 -3.75 -5.66
C ILE A 87 -3.76 -4.99 -5.24
N LYS A 88 -4.41 -5.91 -4.54
CA LYS A 88 -3.82 -7.16 -4.10
C LYS A 88 -4.51 -8.33 -4.79
N ILE A 89 -3.71 -9.14 -5.48
CA ILE A 89 -4.15 -10.34 -6.18
C ILE A 89 -3.25 -11.51 -5.75
N GLY A 90 -3.80 -12.42 -4.94
CA GLY A 90 -3.00 -13.48 -4.30
C GLY A 90 -1.78 -12.92 -3.53
N LYS A 91 -0.57 -13.35 -3.91
CA LYS A 91 0.72 -12.88 -3.37
C LYS A 91 1.29 -11.64 -4.09
N ALA A 92 0.66 -11.15 -5.16
CA ALA A 92 1.10 -9.94 -5.85
C ALA A 92 0.40 -8.71 -5.28
N ARG A 93 1.17 -7.64 -5.11
CA ARG A 93 0.73 -6.31 -4.66
C ARG A 93 1.07 -5.30 -5.75
N ILE A 94 0.06 -4.66 -6.28
CA ILE A 94 0.13 -3.73 -7.40
C ILE A 94 -0.27 -2.35 -6.86
N THR A 95 0.55 -1.34 -7.06
CA THR A 95 0.22 0.04 -6.72
C THR A 95 -0.15 0.78 -8.01
N PHE A 96 -1.31 1.42 -8.02
CA PHE A 96 -1.76 2.24 -9.15
C PHE A 96 -1.26 3.68 -9.01
N HIS A 97 -0.78 4.24 -10.11
CA HIS A 97 -0.31 5.63 -10.19
C HIS A 97 -0.90 6.34 -11.41
N VAL A 98 -1.34 7.57 -11.22
CA VAL A 98 -1.78 8.55 -12.22
C VAL A 98 -0.59 9.46 -12.52
N GLY A 99 -0.32 9.66 -13.81
CA GLY A 99 0.80 10.45 -14.31
C GLY A 99 1.84 9.60 -15.06
N ASP A 100 2.97 10.24 -15.38
CA ASP A 100 4.11 9.57 -16.00
C ASP A 100 5.03 9.01 -14.89
N PRO A 101 5.55 7.78 -15.02
CA PRO A 101 6.58 7.27 -14.11
C PRO A 101 7.88 8.11 -14.06
N GLY A 102 8.02 9.15 -14.90
CA GLY A 102 9.19 10.05 -14.98
C GLY A 102 9.21 11.30 -14.10
N GLU A 103 8.16 11.65 -13.33
CA GLU A 103 8.16 12.92 -12.57
C GLU A 103 8.57 12.79 -11.09
N ARG A 104 9.04 11.61 -10.67
CA ARG A 104 9.90 11.52 -9.48
C ARG A 104 11.34 11.68 -9.94
N ARG A 105 11.90 12.87 -9.69
CA ARG A 105 13.34 13.14 -9.73
C ARG A 105 14.10 11.92 -9.19
N SER A 106 14.79 11.20 -10.06
CA SER A 106 15.89 10.33 -9.66
C SER A 106 16.87 11.17 -8.85
N PRO A 107 17.13 10.89 -7.57
CA PRO A 107 18.32 11.41 -6.94
C PRO A 107 19.50 10.65 -7.56
N ARG A 108 20.09 11.28 -8.58
CA ARG A 108 21.48 11.18 -9.02
C ARG A 108 22.10 9.78 -9.15
N SER A 109 22.23 9.36 -10.40
CA SER A 109 23.45 8.75 -10.94
C SER A 109 23.45 9.19 -12.40
N SER A 110 24.32 10.06 -12.90
CA SER A 110 25.77 10.10 -12.78
C SER A 110 26.23 11.36 -13.52
N ASP A 111 27.13 12.16 -12.95
CA ASP A 111 28.13 12.94 -13.70
C ASP A 111 29.23 13.37 -12.72
N HIS A 112 30.48 13.12 -13.12
CA HIS A 112 31.70 13.33 -12.37
C HIS A 112 32.19 14.79 -12.53
N ASN A 113 32.62 15.44 -11.44
CA ASN A 113 34.02 15.80 -11.13
C ASN A 113 34.19 17.15 -10.36
N ASP A 114 34.96 17.07 -9.27
CA ASP A 114 35.78 18.05 -8.54
C ASP A 114 35.24 19.45 -8.13
N ALA A 115 35.01 19.63 -6.82
CA ALA A 115 35.79 20.57 -6.00
C ALA A 115 35.47 20.40 -4.50
N ALA A 116 36.52 20.28 -3.71
CA ALA A 116 36.57 20.03 -2.28
C ALA A 116 35.78 21.03 -1.41
N ILE A 117 35.05 20.51 -0.41
CA ILE A 117 35.13 21.01 0.98
C ILE A 117 35.12 19.79 1.90
N ALA A 118 36.14 19.72 2.74
CA ALA A 118 36.44 18.64 3.65
C ALA A 118 35.90 18.94 5.06
N LEU A 119 35.46 17.87 5.74
CA LEU A 119 35.27 17.68 7.19
C LEU A 119 34.09 18.49 7.78
N GLU A 120 33.20 17.91 8.61
CA GLU A 120 33.49 17.14 9.82
C GLU A 120 32.55 15.93 10.01
N GLU A 121 33.11 14.88 10.61
CA GLU A 121 32.45 13.65 11.04
C GLU A 121 31.76 13.88 12.39
N ASP A 122 30.43 13.80 12.43
CA ASP A 122 29.72 13.46 13.66
C ASP A 122 28.65 12.43 13.33
N GLY A 123 28.89 11.21 13.77
CA GLY A 123 27.97 10.09 13.60
C GLY A 123 26.69 10.32 14.40
N ASP A 124 25.55 10.35 13.71
CA ASP A 124 24.27 10.03 14.33
C ASP A 124 23.83 8.65 13.85
N ASN A 125 24.26 7.66 14.64
CA ASN A 125 23.77 6.30 14.65
C ASN A 125 22.28 6.32 15.03
N THR A 126 21.39 6.61 14.06
CA THR A 126 19.96 6.38 14.26
C THR A 126 19.76 4.87 14.43
N PRO A 127 19.39 4.36 15.61
CA PRO A 127 19.15 2.95 15.77
C PRO A 127 17.89 2.60 14.98
N LEU A 128 17.92 1.50 14.24
CA LEU A 128 16.73 0.75 13.88
C LEU A 128 16.00 0.44 15.19
N ARG A 129 15.01 1.27 15.56
CA ARG A 129 14.25 1.05 16.78
C ARG A 129 13.42 -0.21 16.55
N ASN A 130 13.79 -1.28 17.25
CA ASN A 130 13.01 -2.51 17.28
C ASN A 130 11.55 -2.18 17.60
N MET A 131 10.64 -2.62 16.73
CA MET A 131 9.20 -2.46 16.88
C MET A 131 8.75 -3.15 18.17
N ALA A 132 8.20 -2.38 19.12
CA ALA A 132 7.56 -2.94 20.28
C ALA A 132 6.17 -3.49 19.91
N PRO A 133 5.67 -4.54 20.58
CA PRO A 133 4.32 -5.11 20.36
C PRO A 133 3.14 -4.15 20.60
N HIS A 134 3.41 -2.90 21.00
CA HIS A 134 2.42 -1.87 21.35
C HIS A 134 2.44 -0.66 20.40
N ASP A 135 3.11 -0.76 19.25
CA ASP A 135 3.12 0.33 18.28
C ASP A 135 1.70 0.53 17.71
N PRO A 136 1.13 1.76 17.73
CA PRO A 136 -0.19 2.03 17.18
C PRO A 136 -0.34 1.61 15.72
N PRO A 137 -1.57 1.37 15.22
CA PRO A 137 -1.75 1.19 13.79
C PRO A 137 -1.24 2.45 13.12
N GLN A 138 -0.24 2.30 12.25
CA GLN A 138 0.49 3.41 11.63
C GLN A 138 -0.37 4.22 10.63
N ALA A 139 -1.67 3.94 10.55
CA ALA A 139 -2.63 4.67 9.75
C ALA A 139 -4.03 4.64 10.38
N ILE A 140 -4.80 5.70 10.16
CA ILE A 140 -6.22 5.78 10.55
C ILE A 140 -7.07 6.19 9.34
N PRO A 141 -8.35 5.77 9.26
CA PRO A 141 -9.26 6.27 8.25
C PRO A 141 -9.76 7.67 8.62
N CYS A 142 -9.93 8.53 7.62
CA CYS A 142 -10.55 9.82 7.82
C CYS A 142 -12.03 9.67 8.18
N ALA A 143 -12.48 10.32 9.25
CA ALA A 143 -13.87 10.30 9.72
C ALA A 143 -14.88 10.98 8.77
N HIS A 144 -14.41 11.55 7.66
CA HIS A 144 -15.25 12.31 6.72
C HIS A 144 -15.25 11.75 5.31
N CYS A 145 -14.09 11.34 4.79
CA CYS A 145 -13.98 10.77 3.45
C CYS A 145 -13.53 9.31 3.41
N GLY A 146 -13.26 8.70 4.57
CA GLY A 146 -12.83 7.30 4.68
C GLY A 146 -11.40 7.02 4.22
N THR A 147 -10.66 8.03 3.75
CA THR A 147 -9.27 7.84 3.29
C THR A 147 -8.36 7.46 4.42
N TRP A 148 -7.63 6.37 4.25
CA TRP A 148 -6.56 5.97 5.13
C TRP A 148 -5.34 6.85 4.94
N PHE A 149 -4.77 7.35 6.04
CA PHE A 149 -3.58 8.17 6.01
C PHE A 149 -2.69 7.86 7.22
N SER A 150 -1.37 8.01 7.00
CA SER A 150 -0.36 7.64 7.98
C SER A 150 -0.39 8.56 9.19
N ILE A 151 -0.28 7.96 10.38
CA ILE A 151 -0.06 8.65 11.66
C ILE A 151 1.31 8.33 12.24
N ALA A 152 2.21 7.73 11.45
CA ALA A 152 3.58 7.49 11.86
C ALA A 152 4.22 8.80 12.32
N HIS A 153 4.92 8.77 13.46
CA HIS A 153 5.55 9.94 14.07
C HIS A 153 4.59 11.05 14.54
N ARG A 154 3.32 10.71 14.84
CA ARG A 154 2.35 11.65 15.39
C ARG A 154 1.91 11.25 16.80
N LEU A 155 1.53 12.24 17.60
CA LEU A 155 1.15 12.01 18.99
C LEU A 155 -0.36 11.74 19.12
N PRO A 156 -0.78 10.86 20.04
CA PRO A 156 -2.19 10.70 20.38
C PRO A 156 -2.85 12.03 20.77
N GLY A 157 -4.06 12.30 20.25
CA GLY A 157 -4.77 13.57 20.46
C GLY A 157 -4.36 14.72 19.53
N GLU A 158 -3.30 14.57 18.73
CA GLU A 158 -2.89 15.55 17.73
C GLU A 158 -3.96 15.67 16.62
N ARG A 159 -4.22 16.90 16.17
CA ARG A 159 -5.13 17.18 15.03
C ARG A 159 -4.31 17.32 13.76
N ILE A 160 -4.65 16.52 12.77
CA ILE A 160 -3.95 16.46 11.49
C ILE A 160 -4.94 16.63 10.33
N PRO A 161 -4.63 17.46 9.32
CA PRO A 161 -5.50 17.63 8.16
C PRO A 161 -5.44 16.38 7.28
N CYS A 162 -6.60 15.95 6.80
CA CYS A 162 -6.68 14.84 5.86
C CYS A 162 -6.10 15.27 4.50
N PRO A 163 -5.15 14.52 3.91
CA PRO A 163 -4.55 14.89 2.62
C PRO A 163 -5.54 14.85 1.43
N ARG A 164 -6.75 14.30 1.62
CA ARG A 164 -7.79 14.23 0.58
C ARG A 164 -8.86 15.31 0.70
N CYS A 165 -9.37 15.55 1.90
CA CYS A 165 -10.51 16.46 2.11
C CYS A 165 -10.14 17.71 2.92
N ASP A 166 -8.88 17.82 3.33
CA ASP A 166 -8.29 18.89 4.15
C ASP A 166 -8.94 19.11 5.53
N ARG A 167 -9.96 18.30 5.86
CA ARG A 167 -10.63 18.37 7.14
C ARG A 167 -9.77 17.75 8.24
N GLN A 168 -9.86 18.34 9.43
CA GLN A 168 -9.11 17.91 10.60
C GLN A 168 -9.61 16.54 11.10
N ASN A 169 -8.66 15.65 11.39
CA ASN A 169 -8.90 14.38 12.06
C ASN A 169 -8.07 14.34 13.33
N THR A 170 -8.61 13.72 14.37
CA THR A 170 -7.93 13.56 15.66
C THR A 170 -7.37 12.16 15.76
N ILE A 171 -6.10 12.04 16.15
CA ILE A 171 -5.47 10.75 16.36
C ILE A 171 -6.06 10.10 17.61
N PRO A 172 -6.63 8.89 17.50
CA PRO A 172 -7.24 8.21 18.64
C PRO A 172 -6.17 7.88 19.69
N VAL A 173 -6.49 8.11 20.95
CA VAL A 173 -5.70 7.60 22.06
C VAL A 173 -5.95 6.10 22.11
N LEU A 174 -4.93 5.31 21.75
CA LEU A 174 -5.01 3.88 21.92
C LEU A 174 -4.99 3.56 23.40
N VAL A 175 -6.16 3.25 23.94
CA VAL A 175 -6.27 2.57 25.22
C VAL A 175 -5.78 1.14 24.97
N GLN A 176 -4.65 0.78 25.58
CA GLN A 176 -4.20 -0.61 25.56
C GLN A 176 -5.32 -1.48 26.15
N PRO A 177 -5.68 -2.61 25.53
CA PRO A 177 -6.56 -3.57 26.20
C PRO A 177 -5.86 -3.99 27.49
N ALA A 178 -6.50 -3.73 28.63
CA ALA A 178 -6.04 -4.22 29.92
C ALA A 178 -5.79 -5.72 29.78
N SER A 179 -4.58 -6.15 30.10
CA SER A 179 -4.22 -7.56 30.18
C SER A 179 -5.26 -8.27 31.06
N GLU A 180 -6.10 -9.10 30.45
CA GLU A 180 -6.94 -10.05 31.17
C GLU A 180 -6.03 -10.95 31.99
N ASP A 181 -6.03 -10.65 33.29
CA ASP A 181 -5.52 -11.44 34.39
C ASP A 181 -6.08 -12.86 34.25
N GLN A 182 -5.26 -13.80 33.77
CA GLN A 182 -5.57 -15.23 33.84
C GLN A 182 -5.38 -15.69 35.28
N SER A 183 -6.29 -15.26 36.16
CA SER A 183 -6.51 -15.83 37.48
C SER A 183 -7.29 -17.14 37.31
N LEU A 184 -6.60 -18.22 36.94
CA LEU A 184 -7.19 -19.56 36.99
C LEU A 184 -6.15 -20.68 37.14
N ALA A 185 -5.53 -20.82 38.32
CA ALA A 185 -5.00 -22.09 38.82
C ALA A 185 -4.62 -22.01 40.31
N ALA A 186 -5.59 -21.76 41.18
CA ALA A 186 -5.49 -22.16 42.58
C ALA A 186 -6.88 -22.43 43.15
N SER A 187 -7.01 -23.57 43.83
CA SER A 187 -8.06 -23.87 44.81
C SER A 187 -9.40 -24.39 44.27
N ARG A 188 -9.51 -25.71 44.09
CA ARG A 188 -10.65 -26.49 44.60
C ARG A 188 -10.19 -27.87 45.05
N SER A 189 -9.92 -27.97 46.34
CA SER A 189 -10.08 -29.17 47.17
C SER A 189 -11.57 -29.52 47.28
N ASP A 190 -11.93 -30.79 47.14
CA ASP A 190 -12.88 -31.53 48.00
C ASP A 190 -13.38 -32.81 47.29
N ALA A 191 -12.80 -33.94 47.70
CA ALA A 191 -13.46 -35.23 47.92
C ALA A 191 -12.52 -36.15 48.71
#